data_AF-A0A9R0QQI6-F1
#
_entry.id   AF-A0A9R0QQI6-F1
#
_cell.length_a   1.000
_cell.length_b   1.000
_cell.length_c   1.000
_cell.angle_alpha   90.00
_cell.angle_beta   90.00
_cell.angle_gamma   90.00
#
_symmetry.space_group_name_H-M   'P 1'
#
loop_
_entity.id
_entity.type
_entity.pdbx_description
1 polymer ?
#
loop_
_entity_poly.entity_id
_entity_poly.type
_entity_poly.pdbx_seq_one_letter_code
_entity_poly.pdbx_strand_id
1 'polypeptide(L)'
;MAVIGTAGAEVLIPLAAVIGIAFAVFQWYAVAKVPVPSHDGEDGGGAAQKGRSGHDESAEDGVDYRQVEARCAEIQHAISIGATSFLFTEYRYLAVFMAGFAVVIFMFLGSAQRFSTRPEPCTYDPARMCRPALANAAFSMIAFLLGALTSVMSGYLGMRVATFANARTALEARRGVGRAFVVAFRSGAAMGFLLASSALFVLYVAINLFGVYYGDDWGGLYESITGYGLGGSSMALFGRVGGGIYTKAADVGADLVGKVERNIPEDDPRNPAV
;
A
#
# COMPACT_ATOMS: atom_id res chain seq x y z
N MET A 1 -28.03 -4.19 -25.76
CA MET A 1 -26.79 -3.38 -25.63
C MET A 1 -27.01 -2.38 -24.52
N ALA A 2 -26.02 -2.19 -23.64
CA ALA A 2 -26.10 -1.21 -22.55
C ALA A 2 -26.00 0.23 -23.09
N VAL A 3 -26.45 1.21 -22.29
CA VAL A 3 -26.41 2.65 -22.63
C VAL A 3 -24.98 3.14 -22.86
N ILE A 4 -24.01 2.54 -22.17
CA ILE A 4 -22.58 2.75 -22.39
C ILE A 4 -22.08 1.63 -23.29
N GLY A 5 -21.60 1.97 -24.48
CA GLY A 5 -20.96 1.02 -25.40
C GLY A 5 -19.60 0.53 -24.88
N THR A 6 -19.06 -0.52 -25.49
CA THR A 6 -17.76 -1.12 -25.12
C THR A 6 -16.62 -0.11 -25.17
N ALA A 7 -16.54 0.70 -26.23
CA ALA A 7 -15.57 1.80 -26.34
C ALA A 7 -15.72 2.84 -25.22
N GLY A 8 -16.94 3.07 -24.73
CA GLY A 8 -17.18 3.93 -23.58
C GLY A 8 -16.61 3.36 -22.29
N ALA A 9 -16.75 2.04 -22.08
CA ALA A 9 -16.19 1.36 -20.91
C ALA A 9 -14.65 1.34 -20.93
N GLU A 10 -14.03 1.11 -22.10
CA GLU A 10 -12.57 1.13 -22.28
C GLU A 10 -11.93 2.49 -21.96
N VAL A 11 -12.66 3.59 -22.15
CA VAL A 11 -12.20 4.93 -21.78
C VAL A 11 -12.51 5.24 -20.31
N LEU A 12 -13.71 4.89 -19.85
CA LEU A 12 -14.20 5.29 -18.53
C LEU A 12 -13.39 4.66 -17.38
N ILE A 13 -13.05 3.37 -17.48
CA ILE A 13 -12.35 2.64 -16.42
C ILE A 13 -10.94 3.23 -16.14
N PRO A 14 -10.04 3.34 -17.13
CA PRO A 14 -8.72 3.93 -16.88
C PRO A 14 -8.81 5.41 -16.51
N LEU A 15 -9.78 6.16 -17.06
CA LEU A 15 -10.00 7.55 -16.70
C LEU A 15 -10.36 7.69 -15.21
N ALA A 16 -11.28 6.88 -14.70
CA ALA A 16 -11.65 6.87 -13.28
C ALA A 16 -10.46 6.54 -12.38
N ALA A 17 -9.62 5.57 -12.78
CA ALA A 17 -8.40 5.24 -12.05
C ALA A 17 -7.39 6.41 -12.04
N VAL A 18 -7.16 7.06 -13.18
CA VAL A 18 -6.25 8.21 -13.26
C VAL A 18 -6.75 9.38 -12.41
N ILE A 19 -8.05 9.66 -12.43
CA ILE A 19 -8.67 10.69 -11.57
C ILE A 19 -8.46 10.36 -10.09
N GLY A 20 -8.67 9.10 -9.69
CA GLY A 20 -8.45 8.67 -8.30
C GLY A 20 -6.99 8.77 -7.86
N ILE A 21 -6.03 8.43 -8.72
CA ILE A 21 -4.59 8.63 -8.46
C ILE A 21 -4.27 10.12 -8.33
N ALA A 22 -4.77 10.96 -9.24
CA ALA A 22 -4.57 12.40 -9.19
C ALA A 22 -5.15 13.01 -7.90
N PHE A 23 -6.33 12.56 -7.48
CA PHE A 23 -6.93 12.95 -6.21
C PHE A 23 -6.07 12.52 -5.01
N ALA A 24 -5.54 11.30 -5.01
CA ALA A 24 -4.66 10.83 -3.96
C ALA A 24 -3.38 11.68 -3.84
N VAL A 25 -2.75 12.00 -4.97
CA VAL A 25 -1.57 12.88 -5.00
C VAL A 25 -1.92 14.29 -4.53
N PHE A 26 -3.08 14.81 -4.92
CA PHE A 26 -3.55 16.11 -4.44
C PHE A 26 -3.75 16.14 -2.91
N GLN A 27 -4.37 15.10 -2.34
CA GLN A 27 -4.53 14.99 -0.89
C GLN A 27 -3.19 14.87 -0.16
N TRP A 28 -2.26 14.08 -0.72
CA TRP A 28 -0.92 13.95 -0.17
C TRP A 28 -0.16 15.29 -0.21
N TYR A 29 -0.25 16.02 -1.33
CA TYR A 29 0.31 17.37 -1.45
C TYR A 29 -0.32 18.36 -0.46
N ALA A 30 -1.62 18.25 -0.21
CA ALA A 30 -2.31 19.08 0.79
C ALA A 30 -1.79 18.79 2.22
N VAL A 31 -1.48 17.54 2.54
CA VAL A 31 -0.84 17.15 3.81
C VAL A 31 0.62 17.62 3.86
N ALA A 32 1.34 17.56 2.74
CA ALA A 32 2.74 17.99 2.65
C ALA A 32 2.94 19.49 2.94
N LYS A 33 1.89 20.31 2.84
CA LYS A 33 1.93 21.73 3.23
C LYS A 33 2.12 21.97 4.73
N VAL A 34 1.91 20.95 5.57
CA VAL A 34 2.25 21.01 6.99
C VAL A 34 3.78 20.87 7.09
N PRO A 35 4.51 21.94 7.49
CA PRO A 35 5.96 21.90 7.56
C PRO A 35 6.39 20.97 8.70
N VAL A 36 7.40 20.16 8.44
CA VAL A 36 8.12 19.37 9.44
C VAL A 36 9.60 19.66 9.21
N PRO A 37 10.38 20.06 10.22
CA PRO A 37 11.81 20.29 10.07
C PRO A 37 12.51 19.07 9.45
N SER A 38 13.39 19.30 8.48
CA SER A 38 14.24 18.25 7.94
C SER A 38 15.38 17.94 8.91
N HIS A 39 15.70 16.65 9.06
CA HIS A 39 16.79 16.15 9.91
C HIS A 39 18.20 16.61 9.44
N ASP A 40 18.32 17.19 8.24
CA ASP A 40 19.58 17.76 7.74
C ASP A 40 19.82 19.14 8.37
N GLY A 41 20.40 19.15 9.56
CA GLY A 41 20.66 20.36 10.34
C GLY A 41 21.97 20.35 11.13
N GLU A 42 22.95 19.51 10.79
CA GLU A 42 24.27 19.53 11.43
C GLU A 42 25.45 19.94 10.53
N ASP A 43 25.25 20.30 9.26
CA ASP A 43 26.32 20.90 8.45
C ASP A 43 25.78 21.97 7.50
N GLY A 44 25.93 23.25 7.87
CA GLY A 44 25.59 24.36 6.98
C GLY A 44 25.32 25.65 7.72
N GLY A 45 26.38 26.35 8.14
CA GLY A 45 26.26 27.72 8.60
C GLY A 45 25.63 28.63 7.53
N GLY A 46 24.73 29.51 7.98
CA GLY A 46 24.38 30.74 7.27
C GLY A 46 23.38 30.61 6.11
N ALA A 47 22.23 31.28 6.31
CA ALA A 47 21.29 31.74 5.28
C ALA A 47 20.39 30.69 4.60
N ALA A 48 19.14 30.59 5.07
CA ALA A 48 17.96 31.05 4.31
C ALA A 48 16.64 30.50 4.88
N GLN A 49 15.95 31.25 5.75
CA GLN A 49 14.51 31.49 5.59
C GLN A 49 14.09 32.75 6.36
N LYS A 50 14.45 33.91 5.81
CA LYS A 50 13.88 35.20 6.22
C LYS A 50 12.65 35.43 5.35
N GLY A 51 11.46 35.28 5.92
CA GLY A 51 10.22 35.68 5.24
C GLY A 51 9.00 34.81 5.45
N ARG A 52 8.52 34.68 6.69
CA ARG A 52 7.08 34.63 6.95
C ARG A 52 6.78 35.07 8.38
N SER A 53 6.47 36.37 8.50
CA SER A 53 5.84 36.97 9.67
C SER A 53 4.46 36.33 9.87
N GLY A 54 4.21 35.81 11.09
CA GLY A 54 2.93 35.27 11.50
C GLY A 54 3.04 34.43 12.77
N HIS A 55 3.04 35.10 13.93
CA HIS A 55 3.08 34.57 15.30
C HIS A 55 4.41 33.92 15.72
N ASP A 56 5.36 34.76 16.13
CA ASP A 56 6.29 34.39 17.20
C ASP A 56 5.45 34.23 18.48
N GLU A 57 4.90 33.03 18.71
CA GLU A 57 4.52 32.55 20.05
C GLU A 57 5.78 32.07 20.76
N SER A 58 6.77 32.96 20.84
CA SER A 58 7.90 32.80 21.74
C SER A 58 7.35 32.94 23.16
N ALA A 59 7.07 31.79 23.78
CA ALA A 59 6.96 31.59 25.23
C ALA A 59 5.81 32.32 25.97
N GLU A 60 4.55 31.94 25.72
CA GLU A 60 3.50 32.15 26.74
C GLU A 60 3.54 31.06 27.86
N ASP A 61 4.07 29.86 27.57
CA ASP A 61 4.13 28.71 28.51
C ASP A 61 5.55 28.17 28.80
N GLY A 62 6.62 28.86 28.36
CA GLY A 62 8.01 28.41 28.56
C GLY A 62 8.45 27.20 27.74
N VAL A 63 7.64 26.75 26.76
CA VAL A 63 7.95 25.64 25.86
C VAL A 63 8.58 26.16 24.56
N ASP A 64 9.76 25.67 24.20
CA ASP A 64 10.39 25.95 22.90
C ASP A 64 9.74 25.08 21.80
N TYR A 65 8.80 25.67 21.06
CA TYR A 65 8.10 24.98 20.00
C TYR A 65 9.00 24.54 18.83
N ARG A 66 10.15 25.19 18.62
CA ARG A 66 11.11 24.72 17.61
C ARG A 66 11.76 23.41 18.03
N GLN A 67 12.06 23.28 19.32
CA GLN A 67 12.58 22.03 19.88
C GLN A 67 11.54 20.90 19.78
N VAL A 68 10.26 21.19 20.06
CA VAL A 68 9.17 20.22 19.91
C VAL A 68 9.04 19.75 18.45
N GLU A 69 9.07 20.68 17.49
CA GLU A 69 8.99 20.36 16.07
C GLU A 69 10.18 19.50 15.60
N ALA A 70 11.40 19.81 16.07
CA ALA A 70 12.58 19.00 15.79
C ALA A 70 12.47 17.58 16.38
N ARG A 71 12.04 17.45 17.63
CA ARG A 71 11.85 16.14 18.28
C ARG A 71 10.76 15.30 17.59
N CYS A 72 9.66 15.92 17.16
CA CYS A 72 8.63 15.21 16.39
C CYS A 72 9.19 14.66 15.06
N ALA A 73 10.06 15.40 14.38
CA ALA A 73 10.71 14.97 13.15
C ALA A 73 11.69 13.80 13.39
N GLU A 74 12.48 13.85 14.47
CA GLU A 74 13.38 12.75 14.87
C GLU A 74 12.60 11.45 15.18
N ILE A 75 11.52 11.55 15.95
CA ILE A 75 10.66 10.39 16.27
C ILE A 75 10.02 9.83 15.00
N GLN A 76 9.50 10.70 14.13
CA GLN A 76 8.97 10.28 12.83
C GLN A 76 10.00 9.52 12.01
N HIS A 77 11.25 10.00 11.99
CA HIS A 77 12.33 9.38 11.26
C HIS A 77 12.66 7.99 11.81
N ALA A 78 12.73 7.84 13.13
CA ALA A 78 12.93 6.55 13.79
C ALA A 78 11.81 5.54 13.42
N ILE A 79 10.54 5.97 13.51
CA ILE A 79 9.38 5.14 13.11
C ILE A 79 9.47 4.76 11.63
N SER A 80 9.80 5.71 10.76
CA SER A 80 9.92 5.47 9.31
C SER A 80 11.01 4.45 9.00
N ILE A 81 12.17 4.53 9.65
CA ILE A 81 13.26 3.56 9.49
C ILE A 81 12.83 2.17 9.98
N GLY A 82 12.23 2.09 11.18
CA GLY A 82 11.78 0.82 11.76
C GLY A 82 10.74 0.13 10.87
N ALA A 83 9.70 0.86 10.46
CA ALA A 83 8.65 0.34 9.58
C ALA A 83 9.19 -0.09 8.22
N THR A 84 10.11 0.69 7.63
CA THR A 84 10.72 0.36 6.34
C THR A 84 11.59 -0.90 6.47
N SER A 85 12.39 -1.01 7.52
CA SER A 85 13.28 -2.16 7.76
C SER A 85 12.51 -3.45 7.98
N PHE A 86 11.42 -3.38 8.75
CA PHE A 86 10.52 -4.52 8.96
C PHE A 86 9.87 -4.96 7.65
N LEU A 87 9.24 -4.04 6.89
CA LEU A 87 8.57 -4.41 5.64
C LEU A 87 9.54 -4.95 4.60
N PHE A 88 10.76 -4.43 4.48
CA PHE A 88 11.76 -5.01 3.56
C PHE A 88 12.11 -6.44 3.94
N THR A 89 12.25 -6.71 5.24
CA THR A 89 12.53 -8.05 5.73
C THR A 89 11.35 -8.99 5.44
N GLU A 90 10.14 -8.59 5.79
CA GLU A 90 8.92 -9.36 5.50
C GLU A 90 8.79 -9.65 4.00
N TYR A 91 8.91 -8.62 3.14
CA TYR A 91 8.79 -8.76 1.70
C TYR A 91 9.87 -9.64 1.07
N ARG A 92 11.06 -9.72 1.66
CA ARG A 92 12.09 -10.67 1.22
C ARG A 92 11.63 -12.12 1.39
N TYR A 93 11.02 -12.45 2.53
CA TYR A 93 10.45 -13.79 2.73
C TYR A 93 9.24 -14.04 1.82
N LEU A 94 8.37 -13.04 1.66
CA LEU A 94 7.22 -13.14 0.77
C LEU A 94 7.62 -13.32 -0.69
N ALA A 95 8.71 -12.72 -1.14
CA ALA A 95 9.19 -12.90 -2.51
C ALA A 95 9.59 -14.35 -2.79
N VAL A 96 10.23 -15.03 -1.83
CA VAL A 96 10.59 -16.45 -1.95
C VAL A 96 9.34 -17.32 -1.96
N PHE A 97 8.39 -17.07 -1.05
CA PHE A 97 7.10 -17.76 -1.03
C PHE A 97 6.33 -17.56 -2.33
N MET A 98 6.27 -16.34 -2.84
CA MET A 98 5.59 -15.97 -4.08
C MET A 98 6.17 -16.72 -5.27
N ALA A 99 7.51 -16.77 -5.40
CA ALA A 99 8.16 -17.51 -6.47
C ALA A 99 7.84 -19.01 -6.37
N GLY A 100 7.96 -19.61 -5.17
CA GLY A 100 7.64 -21.03 -4.96
C GLY A 100 6.18 -21.36 -5.28
N PHE A 101 5.24 -20.55 -4.80
CA PHE A 101 3.82 -20.78 -4.99
C PHE A 101 3.37 -20.54 -6.44
N ALA A 102 3.97 -19.59 -7.14
CA ALA A 102 3.74 -19.38 -8.58
C ALA A 102 4.12 -20.63 -9.38
N VAL A 103 5.25 -21.27 -9.06
CA VAL A 103 5.66 -22.52 -9.70
C VAL A 103 4.67 -23.65 -9.35
N VAL A 104 4.19 -23.74 -8.11
CA VAL A 104 3.16 -24.73 -7.71
C VAL A 104 1.88 -24.54 -8.53
N ILE A 105 1.39 -23.31 -8.70
CA ILE A 105 0.22 -23.01 -9.53
C ILE A 105 0.44 -23.50 -10.96
N PHE A 106 1.58 -23.15 -11.56
CA PHE A 106 1.89 -23.57 -12.92
C PHE A 106 1.98 -25.09 -13.07
N MET A 107 2.66 -25.77 -12.14
CA MET A 107 2.78 -27.23 -12.16
C MET A 107 1.42 -27.91 -12.00
N PHE A 108 0.59 -27.46 -11.06
CA PHE A 108 -0.69 -28.11 -10.78
C PHE A 108 -1.69 -27.91 -11.92
N LEU A 109 -1.89 -26.66 -12.38
CA LEU A 109 -2.76 -26.39 -13.53
C LEU A 109 -2.23 -27.02 -14.82
N GLY A 110 -0.91 -26.99 -15.04
CA GLY A 110 -0.29 -27.61 -16.21
C GLY A 110 -0.40 -29.15 -16.20
N SER A 111 -0.30 -29.77 -15.03
CA SER A 111 -0.40 -31.23 -14.89
C SER A 111 -1.80 -31.78 -15.16
N ALA A 112 -2.85 -30.98 -14.99
CA ALA A 112 -4.24 -31.39 -15.17
C ALA A 112 -4.50 -32.00 -16.56
N GLN A 113 -3.87 -31.45 -17.60
CA GLN A 113 -3.89 -31.98 -18.97
C GLN A 113 -2.51 -32.45 -19.44
N ARG A 114 -1.67 -32.90 -18.51
CA ARG A 114 -0.34 -33.48 -18.78
C ARG A 114 0.55 -32.57 -19.66
N PHE A 115 0.47 -31.26 -19.43
CA PHE A 115 1.18 -30.21 -20.16
C PHE A 115 0.90 -30.21 -21.68
N SER A 116 -0.31 -30.63 -22.09
CA SER A 116 -0.74 -30.60 -23.48
C SER A 116 -0.81 -29.17 -24.03
N THR A 117 -0.27 -28.97 -25.23
CA THR A 117 -0.30 -27.70 -25.98
C THR A 117 -1.45 -27.64 -26.98
N ARG A 118 -2.29 -28.68 -27.04
CA ARG A 118 -3.37 -28.77 -28.03
C ARG A 118 -4.61 -28.01 -27.55
N PRO A 119 -5.33 -27.30 -28.44
CA PRO A 119 -6.65 -26.76 -28.13
C PRO A 119 -7.62 -27.87 -27.73
N GLU A 120 -8.46 -27.58 -26.75
CA GLU A 120 -9.46 -28.50 -26.19
C GLU A 120 -10.87 -27.90 -26.32
N PRO A 121 -11.93 -28.74 -26.34
CA PRO A 121 -13.30 -28.24 -26.32
C PRO A 121 -13.55 -27.42 -25.05
N CYS A 122 -14.22 -26.27 -25.19
CA CYS A 122 -14.48 -25.39 -24.06
C CYS A 122 -15.37 -26.06 -23.01
N THR A 123 -15.04 -25.88 -21.73
CA THR A 123 -15.82 -26.42 -20.61
C THR A 123 -17.25 -25.87 -20.54
N TYR A 124 -17.45 -24.64 -21.02
CA TYR A 124 -18.73 -23.94 -21.03
C TYR A 124 -19.54 -24.11 -22.34
N ASP A 125 -18.89 -24.52 -23.43
CA ASP A 125 -19.53 -24.75 -24.73
C ASP A 125 -18.73 -25.81 -25.54
N PRO A 126 -19.14 -27.09 -25.50
CA PRO A 126 -18.40 -28.17 -26.18
C PRO A 126 -18.29 -28.01 -27.70
N ALA A 127 -19.08 -27.11 -28.32
CA ALA A 127 -19.02 -26.84 -29.75
C ALA A 127 -17.87 -25.89 -30.15
N ARG A 128 -17.24 -25.22 -29.19
CA ARG A 128 -16.13 -24.29 -29.40
C ARG A 128 -14.81 -24.90 -28.95
N MET A 129 -13.73 -24.52 -29.63
CA MET A 129 -12.36 -24.86 -29.24
C MET A 129 -11.76 -23.71 -28.43
N CYS A 130 -11.26 -24.02 -27.25
CA CYS A 130 -10.64 -23.08 -26.33
C CYS A 130 -9.11 -23.15 -26.39
N ARG A 131 -8.46 -22.15 -25.77
CA ARG A 131 -7.00 -22.13 -25.64
C ARG A 131 -6.53 -23.30 -24.77
N PRO A 132 -5.28 -23.79 -24.96
CA PRO A 132 -4.79 -24.94 -24.22
C PRO A 132 -4.72 -24.66 -22.72
N ALA A 133 -5.01 -25.66 -21.88
CA ALA A 133 -4.93 -25.55 -20.43
C ALA A 133 -3.55 -25.10 -19.93
N LEU A 134 -2.47 -25.43 -20.66
CA LEU A 134 -1.12 -24.95 -20.38
C LEU A 134 -1.01 -23.42 -20.47
N ALA A 135 -1.71 -22.79 -21.40
CA ALA A 135 -1.77 -21.34 -21.49
C ALA A 135 -2.47 -20.76 -20.27
N ASN A 136 -3.62 -21.32 -19.87
CA ASN A 136 -4.34 -20.89 -18.65
C ASN A 136 -3.45 -21.04 -17.41
N ALA A 137 -2.64 -22.10 -17.31
CA ALA A 137 -1.67 -22.27 -16.24
C ALA A 137 -0.62 -21.14 -16.23
N ALA A 138 -0.06 -20.79 -17.39
CA ALA A 138 0.92 -19.72 -17.52
C ALA A 138 0.33 -18.33 -17.22
N PHE A 139 -0.84 -18.02 -17.78
CA PHE A 139 -1.53 -16.75 -17.53
C PHE A 139 -2.02 -16.63 -16.09
N SER A 140 -2.48 -17.71 -15.46
CA SER A 140 -2.82 -17.74 -14.03
C SER A 140 -1.61 -17.47 -13.13
N MET A 141 -0.46 -18.05 -13.47
CA MET A 141 0.81 -17.79 -12.78
C MET A 141 1.22 -16.31 -12.92
N ILE A 142 1.13 -15.74 -14.12
CA ILE A 142 1.44 -14.33 -14.37
C ILE A 142 0.45 -13.42 -13.61
N ALA A 143 -0.84 -13.72 -13.65
CA ALA A 143 -1.86 -12.98 -12.92
C ALA A 143 -1.62 -13.04 -11.40
N PHE A 144 -1.25 -14.20 -10.86
CA PHE A 144 -0.85 -14.37 -9.47
C PHE A 144 0.32 -13.47 -9.09
N LEU A 145 1.39 -13.45 -9.89
CA LEU A 145 2.55 -12.59 -9.64
C LEU A 145 2.18 -11.09 -9.72
N LEU A 146 1.34 -10.70 -10.69
CA LEU A 146 0.84 -9.33 -10.80
C LEU A 146 0.01 -8.92 -9.59
N GLY A 147 -0.89 -9.78 -9.12
CA GLY A 147 -1.71 -9.54 -7.92
C GLY A 147 -0.85 -9.45 -6.65
N ALA A 148 0.12 -10.34 -6.51
CA ALA A 148 1.05 -10.34 -5.39
C ALA A 148 1.90 -9.05 -5.37
N LEU A 149 2.48 -8.66 -6.50
CA LEU A 149 3.24 -7.42 -6.63
C LEU A 149 2.39 -6.19 -6.31
N THR A 150 1.16 -6.16 -6.81
CA THR A 150 0.23 -5.04 -6.55
C THR A 150 -0.11 -4.95 -5.06
N SER A 151 -0.30 -6.07 -4.37
CA SER A 151 -0.54 -6.09 -2.92
C SER A 151 0.67 -5.63 -2.12
N VAL A 152 1.89 -6.05 -2.50
CA VAL A 152 3.13 -5.60 -1.84
C VAL A 152 3.34 -4.10 -2.02
N MET A 153 3.15 -3.58 -3.23
CA MET A 153 3.20 -2.15 -3.52
C MET A 153 2.15 -1.36 -2.74
N SER A 154 0.93 -1.91 -2.63
CA SER A 154 -0.16 -1.30 -1.85
C SER A 154 0.21 -1.16 -0.37
N GLY A 155 0.78 -2.21 0.23
CA GLY A 155 1.26 -2.18 1.62
C GLY A 155 2.38 -1.16 1.82
N TYR A 156 3.35 -1.13 0.91
CA TYR A 156 4.46 -0.19 0.96
C TYR A 156 4.02 1.28 0.87
N LEU A 157 3.18 1.60 -0.13
CA LEU A 157 2.67 2.95 -0.33
C LEU A 157 1.80 3.41 0.85
N GLY A 158 0.96 2.53 1.39
CA GLY A 158 0.18 2.81 2.59
C GLY A 158 1.06 3.15 3.79
N MET A 159 2.09 2.34 4.05
CA MET A 159 3.07 2.58 5.12
C MET A 159 3.82 3.90 4.94
N ARG A 160 4.22 4.24 3.70
CA ARG A 160 4.87 5.53 3.39
C ARG A 160 3.97 6.73 3.66
N VAL A 161 2.69 6.67 3.28
CA VAL A 161 1.74 7.77 3.54
C VAL A 161 1.46 7.91 5.04
N ALA A 162 1.34 6.78 5.76
CA ALA A 162 1.09 6.78 7.20
C ALA A 162 2.29 7.32 8.00
N THR A 163 3.51 6.83 7.72
CA THR A 163 4.75 7.31 8.36
C THR A 163 5.11 8.73 7.96
N PHE A 164 4.56 9.25 6.85
CA PHE A 164 4.66 10.66 6.48
C PHE A 164 3.67 11.56 7.24
N ALA A 165 2.45 11.08 7.50
CA ALA A 165 1.38 11.90 8.08
C ALA A 165 1.33 11.92 9.61
N ASN A 166 1.96 10.95 10.28
CA ASN A 166 1.94 10.80 11.75
C ASN A 166 2.39 12.09 12.50
N ALA A 167 3.62 12.58 12.31
CA ALA A 167 4.10 13.77 13.00
C ALA A 167 3.36 15.04 12.55
N ARG A 168 2.94 15.13 11.28
CA ARG A 168 2.12 16.25 10.78
C ARG A 168 0.79 16.34 11.51
N THR A 169 0.19 15.19 11.80
CA THR A 169 -1.04 15.10 12.59
C THR A 169 -0.80 15.56 14.02
N ALA A 170 0.31 15.13 14.64
CA ALA A 170 0.70 15.56 15.99
C ALA A 170 0.94 17.08 16.07
N LEU A 171 1.62 17.66 15.08
CA LEU A 171 1.88 19.11 15.02
C LEU A 171 0.59 19.92 14.84
N GLU A 172 -0.34 19.47 13.99
CA GLU A 172 -1.63 20.15 13.84
C GLU A 172 -2.58 19.95 15.03
N ALA A 173 -2.36 18.95 15.87
CA ALA A 173 -3.14 18.76 17.10
C ALA A 173 -2.96 19.93 18.09
N ARG A 174 -1.83 20.65 18.03
CA ARG A 174 -1.61 21.91 18.75
C ARG A 174 -2.65 22.98 18.43
N ARG A 175 -3.25 22.92 17.24
CA ARG A 175 -4.27 23.88 16.76
C ARG A 175 -5.70 23.33 16.88
N GLY A 176 -5.89 22.26 17.64
CA GLY A 176 -7.17 21.63 17.94
C GLY A 176 -7.47 20.40 17.10
N VAL A 177 -8.43 19.61 17.60
CA VAL A 177 -8.80 18.29 17.07
C VAL A 177 -9.25 18.34 15.62
N GLY A 178 -9.97 19.39 15.21
CA GLY A 178 -10.47 19.53 13.84
C GLY A 178 -9.36 19.57 12.80
N ARG A 179 -8.23 20.24 13.08
CA ARG A 179 -7.11 20.31 12.14
C ARG A 179 -6.34 18.99 12.07
N ALA A 180 -6.05 18.39 13.23
CA ALA A 180 -5.42 17.06 13.28
C ALA A 180 -6.26 16.02 12.53
N PHE A 181 -7.58 16.00 12.75
CA PHE A 181 -8.49 15.10 12.06
C PHE A 181 -8.46 15.29 10.54
N VAL A 182 -8.46 16.53 10.05
CA VAL A 182 -8.38 16.79 8.60
C VAL A 182 -7.07 16.28 8.00
N VAL A 183 -5.93 16.44 8.69
CA VAL A 183 -4.65 15.89 8.20
C VAL A 183 -4.67 14.36 8.17
N ALA A 184 -5.09 13.73 9.26
CA ALA A 184 -5.20 12.28 9.35
C ALA A 184 -6.17 11.73 8.28
N PHE A 185 -7.36 12.31 8.15
CA PHE A 185 -8.35 11.88 7.18
C PHE A 185 -7.87 12.07 5.74
N ARG A 186 -7.22 13.20 5.41
CA ARG A 186 -6.65 13.41 4.06
C ARG A 186 -5.54 12.42 3.73
N SER A 187 -4.70 12.07 4.70
CA SER A 187 -3.68 11.04 4.49
C SER A 187 -4.29 9.64 4.28
N GLY A 188 -5.32 9.29 5.06
CA GLY A 188 -6.09 8.05 4.88
C GLY A 188 -6.79 8.00 3.52
N ALA A 189 -7.36 9.12 3.08
CA ALA A 189 -7.95 9.24 1.75
C ALA A 189 -6.88 9.09 0.65
N ALA A 190 -5.71 9.72 0.80
CA ALA A 190 -4.61 9.57 -0.15
C ALA A 190 -4.21 8.10 -0.32
N MET A 191 -4.05 7.36 0.78
CA MET A 191 -3.81 5.93 0.75
C MET A 191 -4.95 5.17 0.06
N GLY A 192 -6.20 5.35 0.50
CA GLY A 192 -7.35 4.60 0.00
C GLY A 192 -7.60 4.78 -1.50
N PHE A 193 -7.57 6.04 -1.99
CA PHE A 193 -7.76 6.34 -3.40
C PHE A 193 -6.60 5.84 -4.26
N LEU A 194 -5.36 5.93 -3.78
CA LEU A 194 -4.20 5.41 -4.50
C LEU A 194 -4.28 3.89 -4.66
N LEU A 195 -4.63 3.16 -3.60
CA LEU A 195 -4.74 1.71 -3.61
C LEU A 195 -5.91 1.23 -4.49
N ALA A 196 -7.10 1.80 -4.32
CA ALA A 196 -8.28 1.41 -5.10
C ALA A 196 -8.06 1.67 -6.60
N SER A 197 -7.48 2.83 -6.94
CA SER A 197 -7.27 3.22 -8.33
C SER A 197 -6.14 2.44 -9.00
N SER A 198 -5.04 2.19 -8.28
CA SER A 198 -3.94 1.37 -8.82
C SER A 198 -4.36 -0.08 -9.04
N ALA A 199 -5.09 -0.68 -8.09
CA ALA A 199 -5.61 -2.04 -8.24
C ALA A 199 -6.59 -2.17 -9.41
N LEU A 200 -7.48 -1.19 -9.59
CA LEU A 200 -8.40 -1.13 -10.74
C LEU A 200 -7.65 -0.98 -12.06
N PHE A 201 -6.65 -0.10 -12.10
CA PHE A 201 -5.85 0.14 -13.30
C PHE A 201 -5.05 -1.09 -13.71
N VAL A 202 -4.35 -1.74 -12.77
CA VAL A 202 -3.58 -2.97 -13.04
C VAL A 202 -4.50 -4.09 -13.51
N LEU A 203 -5.66 -4.27 -12.88
CA LEU A 203 -6.63 -5.28 -13.30
C LEU A 203 -7.17 -5.00 -14.72
N TYR A 204 -7.50 -3.74 -15.02
CA TYR A 204 -7.94 -3.33 -16.35
C TYR A 204 -6.87 -3.62 -17.42
N VAL A 205 -5.62 -3.24 -17.16
CA VAL A 205 -4.50 -3.50 -18.06
C VAL A 205 -4.27 -5.01 -18.24
N ALA A 206 -4.33 -5.80 -17.17
CA ALA A 206 -4.17 -7.25 -17.23
C ALA A 206 -5.26 -7.91 -18.09
N ILE A 207 -6.53 -7.52 -17.92
CA ILE A 207 -7.65 -8.04 -18.72
C ILE A 207 -7.44 -7.72 -20.21
N ASN A 208 -7.05 -6.49 -20.55
CA ASN A 208 -6.82 -6.10 -21.94
C ASN A 208 -5.62 -6.84 -22.57
N LEU A 209 -4.51 -6.95 -21.83
CA LEU A 209 -3.31 -7.66 -22.31
C LEU A 209 -3.60 -9.15 -22.52
N PHE A 210 -4.34 -9.79 -21.60
CA PHE A 210 -4.70 -11.20 -21.74
C PHE A 210 -5.72 -11.38 -22.87
N GLY A 211 -6.61 -10.40 -23.08
CA GLY A 211 -7.54 -10.32 -24.20
C GLY A 211 -6.88 -10.49 -25.57
N VAL A 212 -5.68 -9.94 -25.76
CA VAL A 212 -4.92 -10.06 -27.02
C VAL A 212 -4.60 -11.53 -27.36
N TYR A 213 -4.34 -12.36 -26.35
CA TYR A 213 -4.05 -13.79 -26.54
C TYR A 213 -5.32 -14.64 -26.63
N TYR A 214 -6.27 -14.42 -25.71
CA TYR A 214 -7.46 -15.23 -25.58
C TYR A 214 -8.51 -14.96 -26.68
N GLY A 215 -8.60 -13.75 -27.21
CA GLY A 215 -9.55 -13.40 -28.26
C GLY A 215 -11.00 -13.66 -27.82
N ASP A 216 -11.66 -14.61 -28.48
CA ASP A 216 -13.06 -14.98 -28.20
C ASP A 216 -13.22 -15.95 -27.03
N ASP A 217 -12.13 -16.50 -26.48
CA ASP A 217 -12.15 -17.40 -25.32
C ASP A 217 -12.16 -16.61 -23.99
N TRP A 218 -13.31 -15.99 -23.71
CA TRP A 218 -13.48 -15.15 -22.52
C TRP A 218 -13.52 -16.00 -21.23
N GLY A 219 -13.95 -17.26 -21.33
CA GLY A 219 -13.94 -18.19 -20.21
C GLY A 219 -12.52 -18.41 -19.70
N GLY A 220 -11.60 -18.80 -20.58
CA GLY A 220 -10.18 -18.99 -20.23
C GLY A 220 -9.48 -17.71 -19.76
N LEU A 221 -9.86 -16.56 -20.33
CA LEU A 221 -9.35 -15.25 -19.92
C LEU A 221 -9.69 -14.96 -18.45
N TYR A 222 -10.98 -14.99 -18.10
CA TYR A 222 -11.41 -14.64 -16.75
C TYR A 222 -11.03 -15.70 -15.73
N GLU A 223 -10.98 -16.98 -16.13
CA GLU A 223 -10.41 -18.05 -15.32
C GLU A 223 -8.95 -17.74 -14.95
N SER A 224 -8.14 -17.32 -15.92
CA SER A 224 -6.73 -16.96 -15.66
C SER A 224 -6.58 -15.70 -14.79
N ILE A 225 -7.47 -14.72 -14.96
CA ILE A 225 -7.47 -13.49 -14.16
C ILE A 225 -7.82 -13.75 -12.69
N THR A 226 -8.49 -14.85 -12.35
CA THR A 226 -8.73 -15.20 -10.93
C THR A 226 -7.43 -15.34 -10.13
N GLY A 227 -6.32 -15.68 -10.79
CA GLY A 227 -4.98 -15.68 -10.21
C GLY A 227 -4.58 -14.33 -9.59
N TYR A 228 -5.05 -13.20 -10.12
CA TYR A 228 -4.78 -11.87 -9.58
C TYR A 228 -5.32 -11.71 -8.15
N GLY A 229 -6.56 -12.13 -7.91
CA GLY A 229 -7.18 -12.10 -6.59
C GLY A 229 -6.52 -13.06 -5.60
N LEU A 230 -6.10 -14.24 -6.09
CA LEU A 230 -5.33 -15.21 -5.30
C LEU A 230 -4.00 -14.62 -4.85
N GLY A 231 -3.22 -14.05 -5.77
CA GLY A 231 -1.92 -13.43 -5.47
C GLY A 231 -2.03 -12.29 -4.47
N GLY A 232 -2.99 -11.38 -4.67
CA GLY A 232 -3.22 -10.28 -3.75
C GLY A 232 -3.59 -10.74 -2.34
N SER A 233 -4.53 -11.69 -2.24
CA SER A 233 -4.98 -12.21 -0.94
C SER A 233 -3.91 -13.01 -0.21
N SER A 234 -3.09 -13.77 -0.93
CA SER A 234 -1.96 -14.50 -0.33
C SER A 234 -0.96 -13.55 0.30
N MET A 235 -0.57 -12.46 -0.36
CA MET A 235 0.36 -11.49 0.22
C MET A 235 -0.27 -10.72 1.38
N ALA A 236 -1.55 -10.35 1.25
CA ALA A 236 -2.28 -9.67 2.32
C ALA A 236 -2.41 -10.53 3.59
N LEU A 237 -2.55 -11.85 3.46
CA LEU A 237 -2.57 -12.78 4.59
C LEU A 237 -1.29 -12.66 5.41
N PHE A 238 -0.13 -12.84 4.76
CA PHE A 238 1.13 -12.78 5.48
C PHE A 238 1.43 -11.39 6.03
N GLY A 239 1.17 -10.32 5.27
CA GLY A 239 1.38 -8.95 5.77
C GLY A 239 0.53 -8.62 6.99
N ARG A 240 -0.72 -9.11 7.05
CA ARG A 240 -1.59 -8.93 8.22
C ARG A 240 -1.17 -9.77 9.41
N VAL A 241 -0.72 -11.01 9.19
CA VAL A 241 -0.28 -11.89 10.27
C VAL A 241 1.09 -11.45 10.80
N GLY A 242 2.07 -11.24 9.92
CA GLY A 242 3.43 -10.80 10.28
C GLY A 242 3.42 -9.44 10.95
N GLY A 243 2.81 -8.44 10.31
CA GLY A 243 2.63 -7.11 10.90
C GLY A 243 1.77 -7.13 12.17
N GLY A 244 0.76 -7.99 12.26
CA GLY A 244 -0.07 -8.16 13.45
C GLY A 244 0.69 -8.71 14.64
N ILE A 245 1.56 -9.71 14.42
CA ILE A 245 2.43 -10.27 15.47
C ILE A 245 3.44 -9.22 15.91
N TYR A 246 4.09 -8.53 14.97
CA TYR A 246 5.09 -7.50 15.26
C TYR A 246 4.49 -6.38 16.14
N THR A 247 3.36 -5.81 15.70
CA THR A 247 2.73 -4.69 16.40
C THR A 247 2.14 -5.11 17.74
N LYS A 248 1.48 -6.27 17.83
CA LYS A 248 0.86 -6.70 19.09
C LYS A 248 1.86 -7.16 20.15
N ALA A 249 2.98 -7.74 19.75
CA ALA A 249 4.03 -8.10 20.70
C ALA A 249 4.63 -6.85 21.37
N ALA A 250 4.87 -5.78 20.59
CA ALA A 250 5.35 -4.50 21.11
C ALA A 250 4.30 -3.83 22.01
N ASP A 251 3.06 -3.70 21.51
CA ASP A 251 1.92 -3.08 22.20
C ASP A 251 1.67 -3.70 23.58
N VAL A 252 1.49 -5.02 23.65
CA VAL A 252 1.23 -5.71 24.93
C VAL A 252 2.42 -5.61 25.89
N GLY A 253 3.66 -5.71 25.38
CA GLY A 253 4.86 -5.58 26.21
C GLY A 253 5.04 -4.18 26.78
N ALA A 254 4.86 -3.15 25.95
CA ALA A 254 4.97 -1.75 26.34
C ALA A 254 3.92 -1.39 27.39
N ASP A 255 2.67 -1.77 27.15
CA ASP A 255 1.55 -1.41 28.02
C ASP A 255 1.59 -2.10 29.37
N LEU A 256 1.89 -3.41 29.42
CA LEU A 256 1.93 -4.14 30.68
C LEU A 256 3.05 -3.61 31.59
N VAL A 257 4.27 -3.53 31.08
CA VAL A 257 5.41 -3.09 31.90
C VAL A 257 5.30 -1.59 32.22
N GLY A 258 4.92 -0.77 31.24
CA GLY A 258 4.81 0.68 31.41
C GLY A 258 3.69 1.06 32.37
N LYS A 259 2.44 0.72 32.00
CA LYS A 259 1.25 1.22 32.70
C LYS A 259 0.97 0.44 33.98
N VAL A 260 1.12 -0.89 33.97
CA VAL A 260 0.71 -1.74 35.09
C VAL A 260 1.82 -1.92 36.12
N GLU A 261 3.05 -2.19 35.69
CA GLU A 261 4.15 -2.47 36.62
C GLU A 261 4.89 -1.21 37.07
N ARG A 262 5.21 -0.30 36.15
CA ARG A 262 6.06 0.87 36.42
C ARG A 262 5.29 2.17 36.64
N ASN A 263 3.97 2.17 36.45
CA ASN A 263 3.10 3.34 36.59
C ASN A 263 3.61 4.56 35.80
N ILE A 264 4.17 4.33 34.61
CA ILE A 264 4.50 5.39 33.67
C ILE A 264 3.36 5.56 32.64
N PRO A 265 3.20 6.76 32.05
CA PRO A 265 2.22 6.98 31.00
C PRO A 265 2.38 6.03 29.80
N GLU A 266 1.31 5.87 29.03
CA GLU A 266 1.34 5.22 27.72
C GLU A 266 2.21 6.02 26.75
N ASP A 267 2.92 5.32 25.84
CA ASP A 267 3.89 5.89 24.89
C ASP A 267 5.03 6.71 25.54
N ASP A 268 5.37 6.43 26.81
CA ASP A 268 6.44 7.13 27.49
C ASP A 268 7.83 6.81 26.88
N PRO A 269 8.66 7.82 26.54
CA PRO A 269 9.94 7.62 25.86
C PRO A 269 11.00 6.86 26.68
N ARG A 270 10.75 6.62 27.98
CA ARG A 270 11.62 5.79 28.83
C ARG A 270 11.37 4.30 28.61
N ASN A 271 10.25 3.93 27.98
CA ASN A 271 9.90 2.55 27.70
C ASN A 271 10.58 2.10 26.40
N PRO A 272 11.51 1.12 26.43
CA PRO A 272 12.23 0.69 25.24
C PRO A 272 11.38 -0.09 24.23
N ALA A 273 10.14 -0.44 24.59
CA ALA A 273 9.21 -1.12 23.70
C ALA A 273 8.35 -0.17 22.85
N VAL A 274 8.44 1.15 23.08
CA VAL A 274 7.77 2.23 22.33
C VAL A 274 8.69 2.73 21.22
#